data_AF-A0A7W5DEI5-F1
#
_entry.id   AF-A0A7W5DEI5-F1
#
_cell.length_a   1.000
_cell.length_b   1.000
_cell.length_c   1.000
_cell.angle_alpha   90.00
_cell.angle_beta   90.00
_cell.angle_gamma   90.00
#
_symmetry.space_group_name_H-M   'P 1'
#
loop_
_entity.id
_entity.type
_entity.pdbx_description
1 polymer ?
#
loop_
_entity_poly.entity_id
_entity_poly.type
_entity_poly.pdbx_seq_one_letter_code
_entity_poly.pdbx_strand_id
1 'polypeptide(L)'
;MAEIGGLRLGQASDSDGRRQGDVASPKVIAGRQVDLPMCFRFANIRLAPAVQSQEMVCVREWRLVELRNGTVVLTGMRVGPCADLTTVRLSSPIVALDRERRVLRTESGRLYLLDSPPAWDDQSRQLLSAWLAARGQENAVDLTDAIWPERKGTE
;
A
#
# COMPACT_ATOMS: atom_id res chain seq x y z
N MET A 1 -59.51 -25.62 -6.89
CA MET A 1 -59.41 -27.08 -7.09
C MET A 1 -57.92 -27.38 -7.23
N ALA A 2 -57.32 -27.88 -6.15
CA ALA A 2 -57.02 -29.31 -5.92
C ALA A 2 -55.73 -29.68 -6.67
N GLU A 3 -54.56 -29.80 -6.03
CA GLU A 3 -54.07 -30.73 -5.01
C GLU A 3 -53.13 -31.82 -5.59
N ILE A 4 -51.92 -31.85 -5.00
CA ILE A 4 -51.05 -32.99 -4.65
C ILE A 4 -50.24 -33.73 -5.76
N GLY A 5 -48.93 -33.86 -5.45
CA GLY A 5 -48.11 -35.06 -5.70
C GLY A 5 -46.82 -34.75 -6.44
N GLY A 6 -45.60 -35.04 -5.96
CA GLY A 6 -45.15 -35.84 -4.83
C GLY A 6 -43.60 -35.82 -4.74
N LEU A 7 -43.09 -36.33 -3.63
CA LEU A 7 -41.69 -36.42 -3.19
C LEU A 7 -40.69 -37.05 -4.18
N ARG A 8 -39.41 -36.63 -4.11
CA ARG A 8 -38.33 -37.47 -3.53
C ARG A 8 -37.02 -36.73 -3.24
N LEU A 9 -36.46 -37.06 -2.06
CA LEU A 9 -35.12 -36.74 -1.60
C LEU A 9 -34.04 -37.38 -2.48
N GLY A 10 -33.00 -36.60 -2.76
CA GLY A 10 -31.67 -37.10 -3.10
C GLY A 10 -30.66 -36.43 -2.18
N GLN A 11 -30.12 -37.18 -1.23
CA GLN A 11 -28.89 -36.82 -0.53
C GLN A 11 -27.71 -36.90 -1.51
N ALA A 12 -26.84 -35.91 -1.49
CA ALA A 12 -25.45 -36.08 -1.86
C ALA A 12 -24.62 -35.16 -0.98
N SER A 13 -23.90 -35.79 -0.06
CA SER A 13 -22.78 -35.22 0.67
C SER A 13 -21.83 -34.55 -0.30
N ASP A 14 -21.46 -33.29 -0.06
CA ASP A 14 -20.22 -32.78 -0.61
C ASP A 14 -19.30 -32.38 0.53
N SER A 15 -18.24 -33.16 0.58
CA SER A 15 -17.18 -33.21 1.55
C SER A 15 -16.44 -31.88 1.63
N ASP A 16 -16.25 -31.47 2.88
CA ASP A 16 -15.29 -30.51 3.34
C ASP A 16 -13.92 -30.73 2.68
N GLY A 17 -13.50 -29.74 1.90
CA GLY A 17 -12.27 -29.75 1.12
C GLY A 17 -11.56 -28.40 1.16
N ARG A 18 -11.71 -27.64 2.24
CA ARG A 18 -10.81 -26.50 2.50
C ARG A 18 -9.48 -27.06 2.99
N ARG A 19 -8.52 -27.17 2.08
CA ARG A 19 -7.10 -27.18 2.44
C ARG A 19 -6.77 -25.87 3.14
N GLN A 20 -6.90 -25.89 4.46
CA GLN A 20 -6.26 -24.95 5.36
C GLN A 20 -4.75 -25.18 5.20
N GLY A 21 -4.13 -24.38 4.35
CA GLY A 21 -2.68 -24.37 4.21
C GLY A 21 -2.08 -23.98 5.54
N ASP A 22 -1.25 -24.87 6.08
CA ASP A 22 -0.57 -24.77 7.37
C ASP A 22 -0.09 -23.34 7.66
N VAL A 23 -0.49 -22.86 8.83
CA VAL A 23 0.13 -21.71 9.48
C VAL A 23 1.57 -22.11 9.76
N ALA A 24 2.51 -21.55 9.00
CA ALA A 24 3.93 -21.79 9.20
C ALA A 24 4.34 -21.26 10.57
N SER A 25 4.41 -22.16 11.55
CA SER A 25 5.08 -21.90 12.82
C SER A 25 6.53 -21.45 12.55
N PRO A 26 7.07 -20.50 13.33
CA PRO A 26 8.44 -20.03 13.16
C PRO A 26 9.42 -21.20 13.30
N LYS A 27 10.18 -21.46 12.23
CA LYS A 27 11.15 -22.55 12.17
C LYS A 27 12.44 -22.08 12.84
N VAL A 28 12.67 -22.50 14.09
CA VAL A 28 13.93 -22.26 14.80
C VAL A 28 14.99 -23.17 14.18
N ILE A 29 15.96 -22.59 13.47
CA ILE A 29 17.15 -23.29 12.99
C ILE A 29 18.35 -22.74 13.77
N ALA A 30 18.98 -23.60 14.57
CA ALA A 30 20.27 -23.35 15.24
C ALA A 30 20.36 -22.14 16.19
N GLY A 31 19.30 -21.85 16.97
CA GLY A 31 19.38 -20.87 18.07
C GLY A 31 19.62 -19.41 17.65
N ARG A 32 19.55 -19.12 16.35
CA ARG A 32 19.64 -17.77 15.80
C ARG A 32 18.26 -17.45 15.25
N GLN A 33 17.61 -16.42 15.80
CA GLN A 33 16.39 -15.89 15.19
C GLN A 33 16.78 -15.36 13.82
N VAL A 34 16.40 -16.10 12.79
CA VAL A 34 16.56 -15.67 11.41
C VAL A 34 15.30 -14.92 11.08
N ASP A 35 15.36 -13.59 11.04
CA ASP A 35 14.27 -12.80 10.49
C ASP A 35 14.07 -13.25 9.05
N LEU A 36 12.97 -13.97 8.83
CA LEU A 36 12.58 -14.37 7.49
C LEU A 36 12.34 -13.08 6.70
N PRO A 37 12.79 -13.00 5.43
CA PRO A 37 12.59 -11.82 4.62
C PRO A 37 11.09 -11.50 4.57
N MET A 38 10.73 -10.27 4.94
CA MET A 38 9.35 -9.79 4.94
C MET A 38 8.81 -9.89 3.50
N CYS A 39 7.90 -10.84 3.28
CA CYS A 39 7.34 -11.11 1.96
C CYS A 39 6.06 -10.30 1.76
N PHE A 40 6.06 -9.38 0.80
CA PHE A 40 4.88 -8.58 0.46
C PHE A 40 4.15 -9.19 -0.74
N ARG A 41 2.83 -9.36 -0.60
CA ARG A 41 1.95 -9.69 -1.72
C ARG A 41 1.11 -8.47 -2.08
N PHE A 42 1.30 -7.96 -3.29
CA PHE A 42 0.49 -6.87 -3.82
C PHE A 42 -0.70 -7.42 -4.60
N ALA A 43 -1.90 -6.97 -4.24
CA ALA A 43 -3.14 -7.34 -4.90
C ALA A 43 -4.03 -6.10 -5.02
N ASN A 44 -5.16 -6.24 -5.75
CA ASN A 44 -6.20 -5.21 -5.81
C ASN A 44 -5.72 -3.85 -6.34
N ILE A 45 -4.98 -3.85 -7.45
CA ILE A 45 -4.51 -2.63 -8.11
C ILE A 45 -5.72 -1.92 -8.75
N ARG A 46 -5.90 -0.65 -8.43
CA ARG A 46 -7.00 0.19 -8.94
C ARG A 46 -6.49 1.55 -9.37
N LEU A 47 -7.15 2.13 -10.37
CA LEU A 47 -6.95 3.52 -10.72
C LEU A 47 -7.51 4.43 -9.63
N ALA A 48 -6.89 5.60 -9.47
CA ALA A 48 -7.44 6.64 -8.61
C ALA A 48 -8.80 7.12 -9.14
N PRO A 49 -9.73 7.57 -8.26
CA PRO A 49 -10.96 8.23 -8.68
C PRO A 49 -10.68 9.44 -9.59
N ALA A 50 -11.68 9.93 -10.31
CA ALA A 50 -11.54 11.16 -11.11
C ALA A 50 -11.12 12.36 -10.23
N VAL A 51 -10.35 13.29 -10.78
CA VAL A 51 -9.84 14.46 -10.03
C VAL A 51 -11.00 15.32 -9.52
N GLN A 52 -12.05 15.49 -10.31
CA GLN A 52 -13.24 16.26 -9.94
C GLN A 52 -13.98 15.69 -8.72
N SER A 53 -13.84 14.39 -8.48
CA SER A 53 -14.45 13.73 -7.31
C SER A 53 -13.61 13.88 -6.04
N GLN A 54 -12.31 14.17 -6.19
CA GLN A 54 -11.31 14.19 -5.12
C GLN A 54 -10.16 15.12 -5.52
N GLU A 55 -10.47 16.41 -5.61
CA GLU A 55 -9.52 17.42 -6.09
C GLU A 55 -8.36 17.61 -5.12
N MET A 56 -8.67 17.57 -3.82
CA MET A 56 -7.71 17.65 -2.72
C MET A 56 -7.72 16.35 -1.93
N VAL A 57 -6.52 15.84 -1.61
CA VAL A 57 -6.34 14.62 -0.82
C VAL A 57 -5.34 14.89 0.30
N CYS A 58 -5.76 14.70 1.55
CA CYS A 58 -4.86 14.73 2.70
C CYS A 58 -4.12 13.39 2.82
N VAL A 59 -2.81 13.44 3.04
CA VAL A 59 -1.95 12.26 3.20
C VAL A 59 -1.08 12.45 4.43
N ARG A 60 -1.07 11.45 5.31
CA ARG A 60 -0.32 11.47 6.58
C ARG A 60 0.96 10.65 6.47
N GLU A 61 0.86 9.40 6.05
CA GLU A 61 2.03 8.59 5.74
C GLU A 61 2.40 8.76 4.27
N TRP A 62 3.46 9.52 4.02
CA TRP A 62 3.88 9.82 2.65
C TRP A 62 5.40 9.85 2.52
N ARG A 63 5.86 9.60 1.28
CA ARG A 63 7.25 9.76 0.84
C ARG A 63 7.28 10.28 -0.60
N LEU A 64 8.39 10.88 -1.01
CA LEU A 64 8.66 11.35 -2.37
C LEU A 64 9.69 10.44 -3.01
N VAL A 65 9.40 9.97 -4.22
CA VAL A 65 10.24 9.02 -4.92
C VAL A 65 10.50 9.52 -6.33
N GLU A 66 11.76 9.48 -6.75
CA GLU A 66 12.16 9.60 -8.14
C GLU A 66 12.19 8.20 -8.78
N LEU A 67 11.40 8.02 -9.83
CA LEU A 67 11.37 6.79 -10.61
C LEU A 67 12.56 6.71 -11.56
N ARG A 68 12.80 5.53 -12.15
CA ARG A 68 13.95 5.29 -13.06
C ARG A 68 14.02 6.27 -14.25
N ASN A 69 12.87 6.79 -14.68
CA ASN A 69 12.78 7.75 -15.78
C ASN A 69 12.98 9.22 -15.33
N GLY A 70 13.42 9.47 -14.08
CA GLY A 70 13.59 10.80 -13.51
C GLY A 70 12.29 11.48 -13.06
N THR A 71 11.16 10.78 -13.14
CA THR A 71 9.87 11.35 -12.71
C THR A 71 9.75 11.30 -11.20
N VAL A 72 9.45 12.44 -10.57
CA VAL A 72 9.16 12.50 -9.14
C VAL A 72 7.66 12.30 -8.88
N VAL A 73 7.33 11.37 -7.98
CA VAL A 73 5.96 11.01 -7.61
C VAL A 73 5.79 11.02 -6.09
N LEU A 74 4.56 11.28 -5.64
CA LEU A 74 4.16 11.11 -4.24
C LEU A 74 3.72 9.67 -4.02
N THR A 75 4.22 9.07 -2.96
CA THR A 75 3.73 7.80 -2.43
C THR A 75 2.97 8.06 -1.14
N GLY A 76 1.79 7.46 -1.01
CA GLY A 76 0.97 7.52 0.19
C GLY A 76 0.72 6.11 0.71
N MET A 77 0.86 5.90 2.01
CA MET A 77 0.60 4.62 2.65
C MET A 77 -0.57 4.75 3.60
N ARG A 78 -1.38 3.70 3.70
CA ARG A 78 -2.47 3.63 4.67
C ARG A 78 -2.59 2.22 5.19
N VAL A 79 -2.32 2.05 6.48
CA VAL A 79 -2.60 0.81 7.19
C VAL A 79 -4.12 0.66 7.29
N GLY A 80 -4.63 -0.47 6.83
CA GLY A 80 -6.04 -0.82 6.91
C GLY A 80 -6.44 -1.26 8.33
N PRO A 81 -7.73 -1.57 8.54
CA PRO A 81 -8.22 -2.03 9.84
C PRO A 81 -7.68 -3.40 10.26
N CYS A 82 -7.12 -4.17 9.31
CA CYS A 82 -6.39 -5.39 9.57
C CYS A 82 -4.90 -5.10 9.39
N ALA A 83 -4.07 -5.50 10.37
CA ALA A 83 -2.62 -5.25 10.36
C ALA A 83 -1.91 -5.77 9.09
N ASP A 84 -2.50 -6.77 8.43
CA ASP A 84 -1.95 -7.40 7.23
C ASP A 84 -2.36 -6.70 5.92
N LEU A 85 -3.21 -5.68 5.98
CA LEU A 85 -3.74 -4.99 4.81
C LEU A 85 -3.25 -3.55 4.76
N THR A 86 -2.16 -3.31 4.04
CA THR A 86 -1.66 -1.96 3.76
C THR A 86 -1.99 -1.56 2.33
N THR A 87 -2.56 -0.36 2.17
CA THR A 87 -2.76 0.25 0.86
C THR A 87 -1.60 1.18 0.55
N VAL A 88 -0.98 0.98 -0.62
CA VAL A 88 0.03 1.90 -1.17
C VAL A 88 -0.59 2.62 -2.36
N ARG A 89 -0.48 3.94 -2.37
CA ARG A 89 -0.94 4.83 -3.43
C ARG A 89 0.26 5.51 -4.08
N LEU A 90 0.25 5.59 -5.40
CA LEU A 90 1.20 6.37 -6.18
C LEU A 90 0.45 7.47 -6.92
N SER A 91 0.98 8.69 -6.87
CA SER A 91 0.43 9.80 -7.66
C SER A 91 0.92 9.75 -9.11
N SER A 92 0.29 10.56 -9.96
CA SER A 92 0.91 11.00 -11.22
C SER A 92 2.12 11.90 -10.91
N PRO A 93 2.93 12.28 -11.92
CA PRO A 93 4.10 13.15 -11.72
C PRO A 93 3.77 14.41 -10.92
N ILE A 94 4.68 14.80 -10.03
CA ILE A 94 4.61 16.07 -9.31
C ILE A 94 5.09 17.19 -10.24
N VAL A 95 4.30 18.26 -10.33
CA VAL A 95 4.61 19.43 -11.18
C VAL A 95 4.84 20.70 -10.36
N ALA A 96 4.38 20.73 -9.10
CA ALA A 96 4.68 21.81 -8.18
C ALA A 96 4.68 21.31 -6.73
N LEU A 97 5.56 21.89 -5.92
CA LEU A 97 5.68 21.63 -4.49
C LEU A 97 5.78 22.96 -3.75
N ASP A 98 4.79 23.24 -2.90
CA ASP A 98 4.82 24.32 -1.92
C ASP A 98 5.17 23.71 -0.57
N ARG A 99 6.45 23.84 -0.19
CA ARG A 99 6.97 23.25 1.04
C ARG A 99 6.43 23.93 2.29
N GLU A 100 6.26 25.25 2.26
CA GLU A 100 5.78 26.02 3.41
C GLU A 100 4.34 25.66 3.74
N ARG A 101 3.49 25.54 2.71
CA ARG A 101 2.07 25.16 2.87
C ARG A 101 1.85 23.67 2.95
N ARG A 102 2.89 22.87 2.70
CA ARG A 102 2.82 21.41 2.65
C ARG A 102 1.85 20.90 1.58
N VAL A 103 1.82 21.57 0.44
CA VAL A 103 0.93 21.23 -0.67
C VAL A 103 1.74 20.85 -1.89
N LEU A 104 1.33 19.78 -2.57
CA LEU A 104 1.87 19.40 -3.86
C LEU A 104 0.77 19.31 -4.91
N ARG A 105 1.13 19.67 -6.13
CA ARG A 105 0.27 19.56 -7.31
C ARG A 105 0.87 18.54 -8.25
N THR A 106 0.00 17.70 -8.79
CA THR A 106 0.38 16.67 -9.76
C THR A 106 -0.09 17.02 -11.17
N GLU A 107 0.49 16.37 -12.17
CA GLU A 107 0.15 16.57 -13.58
C GLU A 107 -1.34 16.35 -13.88
N SER A 108 -1.97 15.40 -13.18
CA SER A 108 -3.43 15.19 -13.27
C SER A 108 -4.27 16.40 -12.82
N GLY A 109 -3.65 17.38 -12.15
CA GLY A 109 -4.32 18.53 -11.54
C GLY A 109 -4.67 18.32 -10.07
N ARG A 110 -4.53 17.10 -9.53
CA ARG A 110 -4.83 16.82 -8.12
C ARG A 110 -3.85 17.51 -7.19
N LEU A 111 -4.40 18.06 -6.11
CA LEU A 111 -3.67 18.63 -4.98
C LEU A 111 -3.58 17.59 -3.86
N TYR A 112 -2.41 17.49 -3.23
CA TYR A 112 -2.27 16.74 -1.99
C TYR A 112 -1.75 17.67 -0.88
N LEU A 113 -2.38 17.55 0.28
CA LEU A 113 -1.97 18.19 1.52
C LEU A 113 -1.19 17.16 2.35
N LEU A 114 0.06 17.48 2.68
CA LEU A 114 0.94 16.66 3.50
C LEU A 114 0.69 16.99 4.97
N ASP A 115 -0.27 16.28 5.56
CA ASP A 115 -0.88 16.55 6.87
C ASP A 115 -0.04 16.02 8.05
N SER A 116 1.13 15.44 7.78
CA SER A 116 2.08 14.97 8.78
C SER A 116 3.49 15.03 8.21
N PRO A 117 4.55 14.94 9.02
CA PRO A 117 5.90 14.71 8.51
C PRO A 117 5.96 13.42 7.67
N PRO A 118 7.00 13.26 6.83
CA PRO A 118 7.13 12.04 6.04
C PRO A 118 7.27 10.79 6.91
N ALA A 119 6.75 9.66 6.42
CA ALA A 119 6.75 8.38 7.16
C ALA A 119 8.19 7.91 7.45
N TRP A 120 8.57 7.72 8.71
CA TRP A 120 9.96 7.39 9.09
C TRP A 120 10.23 5.92 9.39
N ASP A 121 9.20 5.09 9.52
CA ASP A 121 9.39 3.71 9.94
C ASP A 121 10.01 2.84 8.84
N ASP A 122 10.89 1.92 9.25
CA ASP A 122 11.61 1.04 8.33
C ASP A 122 10.67 0.10 7.57
N GLN A 123 9.53 -0.26 8.17
CA GLN A 123 8.54 -1.14 7.54
C GLN A 123 7.89 -0.46 6.33
N SER A 124 7.49 0.80 6.44
CA SER A 124 6.98 1.62 5.35
C SER A 124 8.00 1.78 4.22
N ARG A 125 9.28 1.99 4.57
CA ARG A 125 10.37 2.08 3.58
C ARG A 125 10.58 0.75 2.84
N GLN A 126 10.59 -0.37 3.57
CA GLN A 126 10.71 -1.71 2.98
C GLN A 126 9.50 -2.05 2.10
N LEU A 127 8.29 -1.75 2.56
CA LEU A 127 7.06 -1.93 1.78
C LEU A 127 7.10 -1.13 0.48
N LEU A 128 7.49 0.15 0.55
CA LEU A 128 7.61 1.03 -0.59
C LEU A 128 8.67 0.50 -1.59
N SER A 129 9.85 0.13 -1.10
CA SER A 129 10.91 -0.45 -1.93
C SER A 129 10.46 -1.74 -2.63
N ALA A 130 9.83 -2.67 -1.89
CA ALA A 130 9.30 -3.90 -2.45
C ALA A 130 8.19 -3.64 -3.49
N TRP A 131 7.33 -2.66 -3.24
CA TRP A 131 6.26 -2.26 -4.16
C TRP A 131 6.81 -1.67 -5.46
N LEU A 132 7.86 -0.84 -5.37
CA LEU A 132 8.55 -0.25 -6.52
C LEU A 132 9.28 -1.33 -7.33
N ALA A 133 10.02 -2.21 -6.67
CA ALA A 133 10.73 -3.32 -7.30
C ALA A 133 9.76 -4.27 -8.04
N ALA A 134 8.61 -4.60 -7.43
CA ALA A 134 7.56 -5.40 -8.06
C ALA A 134 6.96 -4.77 -9.34
N ARG A 135 7.25 -3.48 -9.59
CA ARG A 135 6.82 -2.72 -10.78
C ARG A 135 7.98 -2.33 -11.70
N GLY A 136 9.16 -2.94 -11.54
CA GLY A 136 10.34 -2.65 -12.37
C GLY A 136 10.96 -1.28 -12.09
N GLN A 137 10.79 -0.77 -10.86
CA GLN A 137 11.36 0.48 -10.37
C GLN A 137 12.39 0.23 -9.26
N GLU A 138 13.17 -0.84 -9.39
CA GLU A 138 14.19 -1.27 -8.41
C GLU A 138 15.28 -0.22 -8.15
N ASN A 139 15.46 0.73 -9.06
CA ASN A 139 16.43 1.83 -8.95
C ASN A 139 15.76 3.17 -8.59
N ALA A 140 14.50 3.15 -8.15
CA ALA A 140 13.84 4.36 -7.69
C ALA A 140 14.54 4.92 -6.44
N VAL A 141 14.72 6.23 -6.41
CA VAL A 141 15.43 6.93 -5.34
C VAL A 141 14.42 7.63 -4.44
N ASP A 142 14.51 7.37 -3.15
CA ASP A 142 13.75 8.11 -2.16
C ASP A 142 14.34 9.50 -1.93
N LEU A 143 13.64 10.53 -2.39
CA LEU A 143 14.08 11.93 -2.29
C LEU A 143 13.54 12.65 -1.05
N THR A 144 12.72 11.96 -0.25
CA THR A 144 11.97 12.56 0.86
C THR A 144 12.88 13.31 1.81
N ASP A 145 13.96 12.67 2.26
CA ASP A 145 14.82 13.22 3.30
C ASP A 145 15.70 14.37 2.75
N ALA A 146 15.97 14.39 1.45
CA ALA A 146 16.71 15.46 0.78
C ALA A 146 15.85 16.71 0.55
N ILE A 147 14.59 16.53 0.17
CA ILE A 147 13.64 17.63 -0.09
C ILE A 147 13.04 18.14 1.22
N TRP A 148 12.83 17.25 2.18
CA TRP A 148 12.13 17.49 3.44
C TRP A 148 12.98 17.13 4.67
N PRO A 149 14.10 17.83 4.91
CA PRO A 149 15.03 17.53 6.00
C PRO A 149 14.48 17.91 7.40
N GLU A 150 13.16 18.07 7.56
CA GLU A 150 12.57 18.44 8.84
C GLU A 150 12.99 17.43 9.92
N ARG A 151 13.56 17.99 11.00
CA ARG A 151 14.16 17.26 12.11
C ARG A 151 13.14 16.31 12.73
N LYS A 152 13.60 15.09 13.05
CA LYS A 152 12.97 14.23 14.06
C LYS A 152 12.51 15.12 15.21
N GLY A 153 11.20 15.18 15.44
CA GLY A 153 10.68 15.79 16.65
C GLY A 153 11.33 15.09 17.83
N THR A 154 12.15 15.82 18.57
CA THR A 154 12.32 15.61 20.00
C THR A 154 10.94 15.76 20.63
N GLU A 155 10.27 14.65 20.87
CA GLU A 155 9.37 14.50 22.02
C GLU A 155 10.19 14.05 23.24
#